data_AF-A0A1Q4HLR6-F1
#
_entry.id   AF-A0A1Q4HLR6-F1
#
_cell.length_a   1.000
_cell.length_b   1.000
_cell.length_c   1.000
_cell.angle_alpha   90.00
_cell.angle_beta   90.00
_cell.angle_gamma   90.00
#
_symmetry.space_group_name_H-M   'P 1'
#
loop_
_entity.id
_entity.type
_entity.pdbx_description
1 polymer ?
#
loop_
_entity_poly.entity_id
_entity_poly.type
_entity_poly.pdbx_seq_one_letter_code
_entity_poly.pdbx_strand_id
1 'polypeptide(L)'
;MVMVDETPAELRVVVGKNLRRLRTDAGITLNRLAVAARHRGLNWAESRAADFERGLGSPSLPTLIALCCALRDVGCQSATIAELIHTDGGEIRVNGGLCLSESAAVSILCEQILPPKSASAAAQPGPRRTSASPPTAQGDFSIPFLRRSEDVPSFILADVLKQLAGRRNLSAQQSVGRLFEAVTPDTVRTVLAQSGAPERKIEKSLNLSYAELAVASAALWGEAFSIHRDKLAGEGANRQKRGQITRRMKEELLQALGEPGAHGR
;
A
#
# COMPACT_ATOMS: atom_id res chain seq x y z
N MET A 1 -25.83 14.39 -35.43
CA MET A 1 -25.36 13.39 -34.45
C MET A 1 -24.32 14.10 -33.60
N VAL A 2 -24.72 14.62 -32.43
CA VAL A 2 -23.83 15.42 -31.58
C VAL A 2 -22.85 14.45 -30.94
N MET A 3 -21.60 14.49 -31.38
CA MET A 3 -20.48 13.89 -30.65
C MET A 3 -20.36 14.73 -29.37
N VAL A 4 -20.97 14.25 -28.28
CA VAL A 4 -20.72 14.82 -26.96
C VAL A 4 -19.26 14.49 -26.67
N ASP A 5 -18.38 15.50 -26.70
CA ASP A 5 -17.03 15.39 -26.16
C ASP A 5 -17.15 15.11 -24.65
N GLU A 6 -17.38 13.85 -24.30
CA GLU A 6 -17.32 13.41 -22.90
C GLU A 6 -15.87 13.51 -22.46
N THR A 7 -15.55 14.63 -21.81
CA THR A 7 -14.26 14.80 -21.16
C THR A 7 -13.96 13.59 -20.27
N PRO A 8 -12.81 12.91 -20.46
CA PRO A 8 -12.47 11.70 -19.70
C PRO A 8 -12.48 11.98 -18.20
N ALA A 9 -13.22 11.17 -17.44
CA ALA A 9 -13.36 11.35 -16.01
C ALA A 9 -12.05 11.03 -15.29
N GLU A 10 -11.64 11.86 -14.33
CA GLU A 10 -10.44 11.59 -13.55
C GLU A 10 -10.60 10.32 -12.70
N LEU A 11 -9.58 9.46 -12.68
CA LEU A 11 -9.59 8.19 -11.94
C LEU A 11 -10.03 8.36 -10.48
N ARG A 12 -9.56 9.42 -9.80
CA ARG A 12 -9.95 9.71 -8.41
C ARG A 12 -11.46 9.95 -8.24
N VAL A 13 -12.09 10.57 -9.22
CA VAL A 13 -13.53 10.89 -9.22
C VAL A 13 -14.32 9.61 -9.48
N VAL A 14 -13.89 8.81 -10.46
CA VAL A 14 -14.49 7.50 -10.77
C VAL A 14 -14.46 6.58 -9.53
N VAL A 15 -13.28 6.43 -8.93
CA VAL A 15 -13.09 5.61 -7.73
C VAL A 15 -13.93 6.12 -6.55
N GLY A 16 -13.98 7.43 -6.33
CA GLY A 16 -14.80 8.02 -5.26
C GLY A 16 -16.29 7.73 -5.44
N LYS A 17 -16.82 7.96 -6.65
CA LYS A 17 -18.22 7.67 -7.01
C LYS A 17 -18.55 6.19 -6.79
N ASN A 18 -17.69 5.29 -7.25
CA ASN A 18 -17.93 3.85 -7.14
C ASN A 18 -17.79 3.34 -5.72
N LEU A 19 -16.85 3.87 -4.92
CA LEU A 19 -16.76 3.58 -3.49
C LEU A 19 -18.07 3.94 -2.78
N ARG A 20 -18.61 5.14 -3.06
CA ARG A 20 -19.90 5.57 -2.50
C ARG A 20 -21.02 4.62 -2.89
N ARG A 21 -21.13 4.28 -4.17
CA ARG A 21 -22.13 3.34 -4.72
C ARG A 21 -22.06 2.00 -3.98
N LEU A 22 -20.91 1.32 -4.02
CA LEU A 22 -20.71 0.03 -3.36
C LEU A 22 -21.06 0.07 -1.87
N ARG A 23 -20.68 1.16 -1.19
CA ARG A 23 -20.97 1.36 0.23
C ARG A 23 -22.48 1.52 0.47
N THR A 24 -23.16 2.39 -0.28
CA THR A 24 -24.59 2.66 -0.08
C THR A 24 -25.46 1.48 -0.47
N ASP A 25 -25.12 0.78 -1.54
CA ASP A 25 -25.86 -0.39 -2.02
C ASP A 25 -25.81 -1.54 -1.00
N ALA A 26 -24.70 -1.65 -0.28
CA ALA A 26 -24.53 -2.60 0.82
C ALA A 26 -25.03 -2.09 2.19
N GLY A 27 -25.66 -0.91 2.26
CA GLY A 27 -26.19 -0.33 3.51
C GLY A 27 -25.11 0.04 4.55
N ILE A 28 -23.87 0.27 4.11
CA ILE A 28 -22.74 0.58 4.99
C ILE A 28 -22.69 2.10 5.26
N THR A 29 -22.52 2.51 6.51
CA THR A 29 -22.33 3.93 6.85
C THR A 29 -20.89 4.38 6.63
N LEU A 30 -20.67 5.69 6.46
CA LEU A 30 -19.32 6.25 6.32
C LEU A 30 -18.44 5.95 7.56
N ASN A 31 -19.00 6.09 8.77
CA ASN A 31 -18.30 5.72 9.99
C ASN A 31 -17.86 4.24 9.98
N ARG A 32 -18.74 3.33 9.57
CA ARG A 32 -18.43 1.90 9.54
C ARG A 32 -17.35 1.56 8.51
N LEU A 33 -17.38 2.19 7.33
CA LEU A 33 -16.28 2.10 6.36
C LEU A 33 -14.97 2.66 6.93
N ALA A 34 -15.00 3.82 7.59
CA ALA A 34 -13.81 4.45 8.16
C ALA A 34 -13.18 3.59 9.28
N VAL A 35 -13.99 2.94 10.11
CA VAL A 35 -13.52 1.97 11.11
C VAL A 35 -12.83 0.78 10.42
N ALA A 36 -13.46 0.16 9.42
CA ALA A 36 -12.87 -0.96 8.69
C ALA A 36 -11.57 -0.57 7.95
N ALA A 37 -11.54 0.62 7.35
CA ALA A 37 -10.36 1.17 6.70
C ALA A 37 -9.19 1.33 7.68
N ARG A 38 -9.44 1.75 8.93
CA ARG A 38 -8.43 1.79 10.00
C ARG A 38 -7.86 0.43 10.32
N HIS A 39 -8.70 -0.60 10.40
CA HIS A 39 -8.24 -1.98 10.59
C HIS A 39 -7.37 -2.49 9.42
N ARG A 40 -7.49 -1.89 8.23
CA ARG A 40 -6.66 -2.16 7.05
C ARG A 40 -5.49 -1.18 6.89
N GLY A 41 -5.12 -0.45 7.95
CA GLY A 41 -3.93 0.41 7.98
C GLY A 41 -4.13 1.80 7.39
N LEU A 42 -5.35 2.19 7.01
CA LEU A 42 -5.66 3.54 6.56
C LEU A 42 -6.01 4.42 7.77
N ASN A 43 -5.31 5.53 7.97
CA ASN A 43 -5.63 6.48 9.05
C ASN A 43 -6.85 7.36 8.70
N TRP A 44 -8.02 6.74 8.50
CA TRP A 44 -9.22 7.40 8.01
C TRP A 44 -10.20 7.73 9.13
N ALA A 45 -10.53 9.01 9.27
CA ALA A 45 -11.75 9.44 9.92
C ALA A 45 -12.94 9.34 8.96
N GLU A 46 -14.16 9.47 9.46
CA GLU A 46 -15.38 9.50 8.65
C GLU A 46 -15.34 10.63 7.60
N SER A 47 -14.84 11.81 7.98
CA SER A 47 -14.61 12.93 7.06
C SER A 47 -13.68 12.58 5.92
N ARG A 48 -12.61 11.81 6.18
CA ARG A 48 -11.66 11.39 5.13
C ARG A 48 -12.31 10.42 4.14
N ALA A 49 -13.17 9.52 4.62
CA ALA A 49 -13.94 8.64 3.75
C ALA A 49 -14.92 9.45 2.87
N ALA A 50 -15.62 10.43 3.46
CA ALA A 50 -16.51 11.32 2.71
C ALA A 50 -15.77 12.16 1.65
N ASP A 51 -14.59 12.69 1.99
CA ASP A 51 -13.74 13.42 1.05
C ASP A 51 -13.28 12.53 -0.10
N PHE A 52 -12.87 11.30 0.20
CA PHE A 52 -12.45 10.34 -0.82
C PHE A 52 -13.59 9.97 -1.77
N GLU A 53 -14.81 9.80 -1.27
CA GLU A 53 -16.01 9.57 -2.11
C GLU A 53 -16.33 10.74 -3.05
N ARG A 54 -15.89 11.96 -2.72
CA ARG A 54 -15.99 13.14 -3.59
C ARG A 54 -14.82 13.23 -4.58
N GLY A 55 -13.93 12.23 -4.59
CA GLY A 55 -12.71 12.21 -5.39
C GLY A 55 -11.60 13.12 -4.84
N LEU A 56 -11.63 13.52 -3.57
CA LEU A 56 -10.58 14.35 -2.98
C LEU A 56 -9.35 13.51 -2.59
N GLY A 57 -8.25 13.77 -3.29
CA GLY A 57 -6.97 13.06 -3.16
C GLY A 57 -6.86 11.90 -4.16
N SER A 58 -5.62 11.62 -4.58
CA SER A 58 -5.36 10.57 -5.57
C SER A 58 -5.31 9.19 -4.92
N PRO A 59 -6.10 8.21 -5.40
CA PRO A 59 -6.00 6.84 -4.92
C PRO A 59 -4.67 6.23 -5.34
N SER A 60 -3.97 5.60 -4.40
CA SER A 60 -2.83 4.72 -4.69
C SER A 60 -3.30 3.26 -4.74
N LEU A 61 -2.55 2.39 -5.43
CA LEU A 61 -2.86 0.96 -5.46
C LEU A 61 -2.99 0.34 -4.04
N PRO A 62 -2.10 0.63 -3.06
CA PRO A 62 -2.29 0.19 -1.68
C PRO A 62 -3.60 0.68 -1.05
N THR A 63 -4.03 1.91 -1.37
CA THR A 63 -5.30 2.46 -0.88
C THR A 63 -6.49 1.70 -1.47
N LEU A 64 -6.45 1.41 -2.77
CA LEU A 64 -7.50 0.63 -3.46
C LEU A 64 -7.62 -0.78 -2.88
N ILE A 65 -6.50 -1.47 -2.68
CA ILE A 65 -6.48 -2.81 -2.06
C ILE A 65 -7.07 -2.76 -0.65
N ALA A 66 -6.60 -1.83 0.19
CA ALA A 66 -7.09 -1.69 1.56
C ALA A 66 -8.61 -1.38 1.61
N LEU A 67 -9.12 -0.59 0.65
CA LEU A 67 -10.55 -0.30 0.54
C LEU A 67 -11.37 -1.52 0.13
N CYS A 68 -10.91 -2.30 -0.85
CA CYS A 68 -11.58 -3.55 -1.21
C CYS A 68 -11.67 -4.50 -0.02
N CYS A 69 -10.58 -4.66 0.75
CA CYS A 69 -10.59 -5.44 1.97
C CYS A 69 -11.55 -4.87 3.03
N ALA A 70 -11.48 -3.56 3.29
CA ALA A 70 -12.32 -2.90 4.28
C ALA A 70 -13.82 -3.02 3.97
N LEU A 71 -14.21 -2.86 2.70
CA LEU A 71 -15.59 -3.04 2.24
C LEU A 71 -16.06 -4.48 2.43
N ARG A 72 -15.23 -5.47 2.11
CA ARG A 72 -15.55 -6.89 2.32
C ARG A 72 -15.75 -7.23 3.79
N ASP A 73 -14.92 -6.68 4.69
CA ASP A 73 -15.04 -6.90 6.13
C ASP A 73 -16.39 -6.45 6.70
N VAL A 74 -17.01 -5.45 6.08
CA VAL A 74 -18.30 -4.90 6.51
C VAL A 74 -19.49 -5.41 5.69
N GLY A 75 -19.26 -6.39 4.82
CA GLY A 75 -20.31 -7.14 4.12
C GLY A 75 -20.50 -6.83 2.63
N CYS A 76 -19.67 -5.98 2.02
CA CYS A 76 -19.73 -5.71 0.58
C CYS A 76 -18.87 -6.70 -0.21
N GLN A 77 -19.45 -7.84 -0.61
CA GLN A 77 -18.73 -8.92 -1.31
C GLN A 77 -18.29 -8.54 -2.73
N SER A 78 -19.02 -7.65 -3.40
CA SER A 78 -18.71 -7.17 -4.75
C SER A 78 -17.50 -6.24 -4.79
N ALA A 79 -16.96 -5.80 -3.65
CA ALA A 79 -15.84 -4.86 -3.64
C ALA A 79 -14.58 -5.45 -4.28
N THR A 80 -14.29 -5.00 -5.51
CA THR A 80 -13.10 -5.33 -6.30
C THR A 80 -12.49 -4.06 -6.87
N ILE A 81 -11.24 -4.12 -7.32
CA ILE A 81 -10.60 -2.98 -8.00
C ILE A 81 -11.33 -2.67 -9.30
N ALA A 82 -11.79 -3.69 -10.04
CA ALA A 82 -12.59 -3.53 -11.25
C ALA A 82 -13.87 -2.73 -10.97
N GLU A 83 -14.63 -3.10 -9.92
CA GLU A 83 -15.83 -2.35 -9.52
C GLU A 83 -15.54 -0.91 -9.09
N LEU A 84 -14.36 -0.65 -8.50
CA LEU A 84 -13.96 0.71 -8.13
C LEU A 84 -13.61 1.57 -9.35
N ILE A 85 -13.10 0.99 -10.43
CA ILE A 85 -12.71 1.75 -11.65
C ILE A 85 -13.76 1.70 -12.76
N HIS A 86 -14.88 1.02 -12.54
CA HIS A 86 -15.95 0.87 -13.53
C HIS A 86 -16.46 2.21 -14.07
N THR A 87 -16.69 2.30 -15.37
CA THR A 87 -17.30 3.42 -16.06
C THR A 87 -18.44 2.94 -16.98
N ASP A 88 -19.43 3.80 -17.22
CA ASP A 88 -20.53 3.50 -18.14
C ASP A 88 -20.10 3.68 -19.62
N GLY A 89 -18.95 3.09 -20.00
CA GLY A 89 -18.38 3.17 -21.36
C GLY A 89 -17.48 4.37 -21.65
N GLY A 90 -17.26 5.26 -20.67
CA GLY A 90 -16.38 6.43 -20.79
C GLY A 90 -14.90 6.14 -20.52
N GLU A 91 -14.02 7.03 -21.00
CA GLU A 91 -12.59 6.97 -20.71
C GLU A 91 -12.23 7.45 -19.30
N ILE A 92 -11.21 6.82 -18.72
CA ILE A 92 -10.64 7.15 -17.42
C ILE A 92 -9.32 7.87 -17.62
N ARG A 93 -9.23 9.11 -17.16
CA ARG A 93 -7.97 9.86 -17.10
C ARG A 93 -7.17 9.42 -15.87
N VAL A 94 -6.04 8.75 -16.10
CA VAL A 94 -5.12 8.32 -15.05
C VAL A 94 -4.19 9.46 -14.65
N ASN A 95 -3.70 10.21 -15.64
CA ASN A 95 -2.90 11.42 -15.43
C ASN A 95 -3.04 12.38 -16.63
N GLY A 96 -2.34 13.51 -16.61
CA GLY A 96 -2.45 14.55 -17.65
C GLY A 96 -2.13 14.08 -19.08
N GLY A 97 -1.37 13.00 -19.25
CA GLY A 97 -0.98 12.45 -20.55
C GLY A 97 -1.47 11.02 -20.81
N LEU A 98 -2.31 10.44 -19.94
CA LEU A 98 -2.78 9.06 -20.06
C LEU A 98 -4.27 8.94 -19.76
N CYS A 99 -5.02 8.50 -20.77
CA CYS A 99 -6.39 8.04 -20.67
C CYS A 99 -6.46 6.56 -21.02
N LEU A 100 -7.35 5.81 -20.38
CA LEU A 100 -7.59 4.40 -20.63
C LEU A 100 -9.09 4.16 -20.73
N SER A 101 -9.51 3.23 -21.60
CA SER A 101 -10.83 2.63 -21.48
C SER A 101 -10.89 1.76 -20.22
N GLU A 102 -12.09 1.50 -19.69
CA GLU A 102 -12.26 0.57 -18.58
C GLU A 102 -11.68 -0.81 -18.91
N SER A 103 -11.98 -1.34 -20.11
CA SER A 103 -11.48 -2.65 -20.54
C SER A 103 -9.96 -2.74 -20.53
N ALA A 104 -9.26 -1.68 -20.95
CA ALA A 104 -7.81 -1.61 -20.89
C ALA A 104 -7.30 -1.54 -19.44
N ALA A 105 -7.93 -0.71 -18.60
CA ALA A 105 -7.55 -0.57 -17.20
C ALA A 105 -7.74 -1.87 -16.40
N VAL A 106 -8.88 -2.55 -16.59
CA VAL A 106 -9.16 -3.87 -16.00
C VAL A 106 -8.20 -4.91 -16.55
N SER A 107 -7.91 -4.93 -17.85
CA SER A 107 -6.94 -5.88 -18.41
C SER A 107 -5.54 -5.71 -17.83
N ILE A 108 -5.09 -4.48 -17.53
CA ILE A 108 -3.77 -4.23 -16.93
C ILE A 108 -3.75 -4.66 -15.46
N LEU A 109 -4.81 -4.35 -14.71
CA LEU A 109 -4.86 -4.56 -13.25
C LEU A 109 -5.26 -5.99 -12.86
N CYS A 110 -6.03 -6.63 -13.72
CA CYS A 110 -6.54 -7.97 -13.53
C CYS A 110 -5.94 -8.94 -14.54
N GLU A 111 -4.87 -8.56 -15.25
CA GLU A 111 -4.23 -9.39 -16.28
C GLU A 111 -4.15 -10.79 -15.72
N GLN A 112 -5.01 -11.66 -16.25
CA GLN A 112 -5.09 -13.00 -15.76
C GLN A 112 -3.68 -13.54 -15.97
N ILE A 113 -3.12 -14.18 -14.94
CA ILE A 113 -2.22 -15.29 -15.19
C ILE A 113 -3.09 -16.30 -15.95
N LEU A 114 -3.29 -16.08 -17.24
CA LEU A 114 -3.69 -17.10 -18.18
C LEU A 114 -2.59 -18.13 -18.00
N PRO A 115 -2.91 -19.34 -17.49
CA PRO A 115 -1.91 -20.40 -17.54
C PRO A 115 -1.42 -20.46 -19.00
N PRO A 116 -0.11 -20.64 -19.25
CA PRO A 116 0.36 -20.81 -20.60
C PRO A 116 -0.49 -21.90 -21.22
N LYS A 117 -1.06 -21.58 -22.38
CA LYS A 117 -1.91 -22.45 -23.18
C LYS A 117 -1.09 -23.70 -23.52
N SER A 118 -0.98 -24.62 -22.59
CA SER A 118 -0.35 -25.91 -22.77
C SER A 118 -1.41 -26.77 -23.43
N ALA A 119 -1.21 -26.87 -24.74
CA ALA A 119 -1.66 -27.92 -25.63
C ALA A 119 -2.66 -28.92 -25.03
N SER A 120 -3.88 -28.85 -25.54
CA SER A 120 -4.69 -30.04 -25.78
C SER A 120 -3.83 -31.14 -26.39
N ALA A 121 -3.57 -32.21 -25.64
CA ALA A 121 -3.39 -33.56 -26.18
C ALA A 121 -3.67 -34.63 -25.13
N ALA A 122 -4.62 -35.51 -25.48
CA ALA A 122 -4.76 -36.90 -25.05
C ALA A 122 -5.26 -37.20 -23.61
N ALA A 123 -6.60 -37.27 -23.52
CA ALA A 123 -7.37 -38.44 -23.10
C ALA A 123 -6.75 -39.41 -22.06
N GLN A 124 -7.46 -39.57 -20.94
CA GLN A 124 -7.89 -40.88 -20.46
C GLN A 124 -9.16 -40.74 -19.58
N PRO A 125 -10.21 -41.57 -19.77
CA PRO A 125 -11.46 -41.46 -19.02
C PRO A 125 -11.54 -42.48 -17.86
N GLY A 126 -12.09 -42.02 -16.73
CA GLY A 126 -12.88 -42.85 -15.80
C GLY A 126 -12.49 -42.74 -14.32
N PRO A 127 -13.36 -43.16 -13.38
CA PRO A 127 -14.82 -43.22 -13.42
C PRO A 127 -15.48 -42.36 -12.31
N ARG A 128 -16.77 -42.11 -12.52
CA ARG A 128 -17.71 -41.44 -11.61
C ARG A 128 -17.71 -42.05 -10.21
N ARG A 129 -17.74 -41.21 -9.17
CA ARG A 129 -18.43 -41.51 -7.92
C ARG A 129 -19.36 -40.37 -7.52
N THR A 130 -20.48 -40.81 -6.99
CA THR A 130 -21.75 -40.16 -6.75
C THR A 130 -21.82 -39.50 -5.37
N SER A 131 -22.62 -38.43 -5.29
CA SER A 131 -23.50 -38.00 -4.19
C SER A 131 -22.97 -38.04 -2.74
N ALA A 132 -22.88 -36.85 -2.13
CA ALA A 132 -23.32 -36.63 -0.74
C ALA A 132 -23.71 -35.16 -0.53
N SER A 133 -24.85 -34.97 0.14
CA SER A 133 -25.52 -33.72 0.55
C SER A 133 -24.70 -32.87 1.55
N PRO A 134 -25.07 -31.60 1.80
CA PRO A 134 -24.25 -30.65 2.55
C PRO A 134 -24.49 -30.77 4.07
N PRO A 135 -23.50 -30.47 4.93
CA PRO A 135 -23.77 -30.28 6.34
C PRO A 135 -24.16 -28.82 6.63
N THR A 136 -25.24 -28.73 7.38
CA THR A 136 -25.85 -27.57 8.02
C THR A 136 -24.89 -26.88 9.00
N ALA A 137 -25.10 -25.57 9.16
CA ALA A 137 -24.39 -24.65 10.02
C ALA A 137 -24.17 -25.11 11.47
N GLN A 138 -22.99 -24.76 12.00
CA GLN A 138 -22.72 -24.11 13.30
C GLN A 138 -21.28 -24.45 13.69
N GLY A 139 -20.38 -23.49 13.44
CA GLY A 139 -18.96 -23.59 13.76
C GLY A 139 -18.45 -22.24 14.20
N ASP A 140 -18.10 -22.16 15.47
CA ASP A 140 -17.50 -21.08 16.21
C ASP A 140 -16.30 -20.47 15.43
N PHE A 141 -16.45 -19.26 14.86
CA PHE A 141 -15.37 -18.57 14.13
C PHE A 141 -14.45 -17.84 15.10
N SER A 142 -13.63 -18.59 15.82
CA SER A 142 -12.39 -18.06 16.40
C SER A 142 -11.37 -17.89 15.26
N ILE A 143 -11.15 -16.65 14.80
CA ILE A 143 -10.04 -16.36 13.89
C ILE A 143 -8.73 -16.43 14.70
N PRO A 144 -7.72 -17.22 14.28
CA PRO A 144 -6.41 -17.20 14.90
C PRO A 144 -5.75 -15.85 14.62
N PHE A 145 -5.54 -15.09 15.68
CA PHE A 145 -4.66 -13.94 15.74
C PHE A 145 -3.29 -14.30 15.11
N LEU A 146 -2.84 -13.49 14.15
CA LEU A 146 -1.51 -13.56 13.53
C LEU A 146 -0.42 -13.69 14.61
N ARG A 147 0.00 -14.93 14.88
CA ARG A 147 1.10 -15.27 15.79
C ARG A 147 2.12 -16.09 14.98
N ARG A 148 3.15 -15.40 14.47
CA ARG A 148 4.57 -15.77 14.32
C ARG A 148 5.20 -15.05 13.13
N SER A 149 6.43 -14.60 13.36
CA SER A 149 7.24 -13.72 12.52
C SER A 149 8.03 -14.44 11.42
N GLU A 150 7.56 -15.59 10.92
CA GLU A 150 8.39 -16.45 10.06
C GLU A 150 8.06 -16.43 8.57
N ASP A 151 6.91 -15.89 8.15
CA ASP A 151 6.55 -15.83 6.72
C ASP A 151 6.36 -14.39 6.22
N VAL A 152 7.46 -13.64 6.14
CA VAL A 152 7.56 -12.56 5.14
C VAL A 152 8.35 -13.13 3.96
N PRO A 153 7.70 -13.46 2.84
CA PRO A 153 8.36 -14.09 1.70
C PRO A 153 9.52 -13.25 1.17
N SER A 154 10.64 -13.90 0.85
CA SER A 154 11.88 -13.32 0.30
C SER A 154 11.68 -12.44 -0.94
N PHE A 155 10.54 -12.55 -1.63
CA PHE A 155 10.23 -11.74 -2.81
C PHE A 155 10.02 -10.25 -2.49
N ILE A 156 9.62 -9.87 -1.26
CA ILE A 156 9.44 -8.44 -0.93
C ILE A 156 10.77 -7.70 -0.97
N LEU A 157 11.87 -8.35 -0.58
CA LEU A 157 13.19 -7.75 -0.65
C LEU A 157 13.66 -7.61 -2.11
N ALA A 158 13.45 -8.64 -2.94
CA ALA A 158 13.77 -8.59 -4.37
C ALA A 158 12.95 -7.55 -5.14
N ASP A 159 11.70 -7.32 -4.73
CA ASP A 159 10.81 -6.35 -5.36
C ASP A 159 11.11 -4.91 -4.90
N VAL A 160 11.49 -4.72 -3.63
CA VAL A 160 12.09 -3.47 -3.14
C VAL A 160 13.39 -3.17 -3.91
N LEU A 161 14.24 -4.18 -4.14
CA LEU A 161 15.47 -4.03 -4.94
C LEU A 161 15.19 -3.67 -6.41
N LYS A 162 14.15 -4.24 -7.03
CA LYS A 162 13.70 -3.85 -8.38
C LYS A 162 13.11 -2.46 -8.44
N GLN A 163 12.35 -2.04 -7.43
CA GLN A 163 11.77 -0.70 -7.34
C GLN A 163 12.85 0.37 -7.10
N LEU A 164 13.90 0.03 -6.34
CA LEU A 164 15.07 0.88 -6.19
C LEU A 164 15.86 1.01 -7.49
N ALA A 165 15.93 -0.02 -8.34
CA ALA A 165 16.63 0.03 -9.63
C ALA A 165 15.93 0.90 -10.71
N GLY A 166 14.66 1.27 -10.52
CA GLY A 166 13.81 1.88 -11.57
C GLY A 166 13.67 3.41 -11.57
N ARG A 167 14.33 4.17 -10.67
CA ARG A 167 14.16 5.64 -10.55
C ARG A 167 15.39 6.46 -10.99
N ARG A 168 15.13 7.61 -11.62
CA ARG A 168 16.05 8.52 -12.34
C ARG A 168 17.07 9.33 -11.48
N ASN A 169 17.56 8.83 -10.35
CA ASN A 169 18.62 9.52 -9.58
C ASN A 169 19.70 8.54 -9.08
N LEU A 170 20.84 8.51 -9.78
CA LEU A 170 21.91 7.53 -9.56
C LEU A 170 22.70 7.71 -8.24
N SER A 171 22.71 8.91 -7.64
CA SER A 171 23.51 9.19 -6.42
C SER A 171 22.92 8.58 -5.15
N ALA A 172 21.62 8.77 -4.90
CA ALA A 172 20.93 8.19 -3.75
C ALA A 172 20.88 6.64 -3.81
N GLN A 173 20.76 6.07 -5.01
CA GLN A 173 20.79 4.63 -5.25
C GLN A 173 22.14 3.99 -4.86
N GLN A 174 23.24 4.65 -5.19
CA GLN A 174 24.58 4.13 -4.85
C GLN A 174 24.84 4.16 -3.35
N SER A 175 24.36 5.20 -2.65
CA SER A 175 24.51 5.30 -1.20
C SER A 175 23.63 4.30 -0.45
N VAL A 176 22.37 4.10 -0.88
CA VAL A 176 21.49 3.07 -0.29
C VAL A 176 22.05 1.67 -0.56
N GLY A 177 22.61 1.42 -1.74
CA GLY A 177 23.29 0.16 -2.06
C GLY A 177 24.47 -0.13 -1.12
N ARG A 178 25.31 0.87 -0.81
CA ARG A 178 26.41 0.72 0.16
C ARG A 178 25.93 0.49 1.59
N LEU A 179 24.90 1.22 2.02
CA LEU A 179 24.30 1.00 3.34
C LEU A 179 23.69 -0.39 3.43
N PHE A 180 23.16 -0.91 2.32
CA PHE A 180 22.62 -2.27 2.26
C PHE A 180 23.71 -3.34 2.38
N GLU A 181 24.89 -3.15 1.77
CA GLU A 181 26.03 -4.06 1.95
C GLU A 181 26.50 -4.15 3.41
N ALA A 182 26.27 -3.11 4.20
CA ALA A 182 26.66 -3.03 5.61
C ALA A 182 25.62 -3.62 6.59
N VAL A 183 24.45 -4.05 6.12
CA VAL A 183 23.31 -4.42 6.99
C VAL A 183 22.73 -5.78 6.62
N THR A 184 22.45 -6.61 7.62
CA THR A 184 21.82 -7.90 7.38
C THR A 184 20.31 -7.74 7.07
N PRO A 185 19.74 -8.55 6.17
CA PRO A 185 18.30 -8.54 5.87
C PRO A 185 17.41 -8.67 7.11
N ASP A 186 17.83 -9.45 8.11
CA ASP A 186 17.09 -9.63 9.36
C ASP A 186 17.05 -8.35 10.21
N THR A 187 18.11 -7.55 10.17
CA THR A 187 18.15 -6.25 10.86
C THR A 187 17.17 -5.28 10.19
N VAL A 188 17.16 -5.23 8.85
CA VAL A 188 16.18 -4.42 8.10
C VAL A 188 14.75 -4.86 8.40
N ARG A 189 14.49 -6.17 8.45
CA ARG A 189 13.17 -6.72 8.81
C ARG A 189 12.75 -6.31 10.22
N THR A 190 13.67 -6.38 11.18
CA THR A 190 13.43 -5.97 12.56
C THR A 190 13.07 -4.48 12.64
N VAL A 191 13.83 -3.62 11.93
CA VAL A 191 13.55 -2.19 11.86
C VAL A 191 12.20 -1.88 11.21
N LEU A 192 11.85 -2.56 10.13
CA LEU A 192 10.55 -2.41 9.47
C LEU A 192 9.40 -2.79 10.40
N ALA A 193 9.55 -3.84 11.20
CA ALA A 193 8.55 -4.27 12.18
C ALA A 193 8.39 -3.29 13.36
N GLN A 194 9.46 -2.57 13.72
CA GLN A 194 9.44 -1.52 14.75
C GLN A 194 8.92 -0.17 14.25
N SER A 195 8.92 0.04 12.93
CA SER A 195 8.57 1.31 12.30
C SER A 195 7.05 1.52 12.24
N GLY A 196 6.61 2.79 12.31
CA GLY A 196 5.18 3.13 12.36
C GLY A 196 4.84 4.53 11.85
N ALA A 197 3.82 5.14 12.44
CA ALA A 197 3.35 6.47 12.03
C ALA A 197 4.41 7.61 12.12
N PRO A 198 5.37 7.60 13.06
CA PRO A 198 6.47 8.57 13.08
C PRO A 198 7.36 8.51 11.85
N GLU A 199 7.76 7.33 11.40
CA GLU A 199 8.64 7.09 10.25
C GLU A 199 8.02 7.65 8.96
N ARG A 200 6.70 7.48 8.79
CA ARG A 200 5.94 8.07 7.66
C ARG A 200 6.01 9.59 7.57
N LYS A 201 6.20 10.28 8.69
CA LYS A 201 6.39 11.73 8.70
C LYS A 201 7.82 12.12 8.32
N ILE A 202 8.79 11.25 8.63
CA ILE A 202 10.19 11.44 8.27
C ILE A 202 10.40 11.19 6.79
N GLU A 203 9.84 10.10 6.22
CA GLU A 203 9.82 9.79 4.78
C GLU A 203 9.46 11.01 3.93
N LYS A 204 8.30 11.61 4.21
CA LYS A 204 7.82 12.79 3.48
C LYS A 204 8.76 13.98 3.59
N SER A 205 9.42 14.14 4.73
CA SER A 205 10.31 15.28 4.97
C SER A 205 11.70 15.12 4.36
N LEU A 206 12.13 13.88 4.11
CA LEU A 206 13.44 13.56 3.52
C LEU A 206 13.30 13.08 2.07
N ASN A 207 12.08 13.01 1.53
CA ASN A 207 11.76 12.42 0.23
C ASN A 207 12.31 10.99 0.07
N LEU A 208 12.29 10.21 1.15
CA LEU A 208 12.70 8.81 1.19
C LEU A 208 11.49 7.90 1.13
N SER A 209 11.63 6.75 0.49
CA SER A 209 10.69 5.65 0.64
C SER A 209 10.80 5.02 2.04
N TYR A 210 9.74 4.32 2.44
CA TYR A 210 9.68 3.57 3.69
C TYR A 210 10.86 2.58 3.81
N ALA A 211 11.21 1.92 2.70
CA ALA A 211 12.30 0.96 2.67
C ALA A 211 13.68 1.61 2.78
N GLU A 212 13.92 2.72 2.07
CA GLU A 212 15.19 3.46 2.16
C GLU A 212 15.43 3.99 3.57
N LEU A 213 14.39 4.53 4.22
CA LEU A 213 14.47 4.97 5.60
C LEU A 213 14.78 3.81 6.56
N ALA A 214 14.17 2.64 6.34
CA ALA A 214 14.42 1.46 7.16
C ALA A 214 15.84 0.90 6.98
N VAL A 215 16.35 0.84 5.75
CA VAL A 215 17.74 0.43 5.46
C VAL A 215 18.72 1.42 6.09
N ALA A 216 18.51 2.73 5.92
CA ALA A 216 19.38 3.73 6.52
C ALA A 216 19.35 3.72 8.06
N SER A 217 18.16 3.54 8.65
CA SER A 217 18.02 3.44 10.11
C SER A 217 18.65 2.16 10.66
N ALA A 218 18.50 1.04 9.94
CA ALA A 218 19.16 -0.22 10.27
C ALA A 218 20.69 -0.12 10.18
N ALA A 219 21.20 0.58 9.17
CA ALA A 219 22.64 0.80 8.99
C ALA A 219 23.25 1.68 10.07
N LEU A 220 22.55 2.75 10.47
CA LEU A 220 23.07 3.71 11.42
C LEU A 220 22.88 3.30 12.88
N TRP A 221 21.74 2.70 13.20
CA TRP A 221 21.31 2.54 14.59
C TRP A 221 20.82 1.12 14.93
N GLY A 222 20.61 0.27 13.93
CA GLY A 222 20.06 -1.08 14.13
C GLY A 222 18.60 -1.12 14.61
N GLU A 223 17.92 0.02 14.64
CA GLU A 223 16.55 0.17 15.16
C GLU A 223 15.77 1.27 14.40
N ALA A 224 14.45 1.31 14.59
CA ALA A 224 13.61 2.32 13.95
C ALA A 224 13.91 3.74 14.46
N PHE A 225 13.75 4.74 13.57
CA PHE A 225 14.02 6.15 13.84
C PHE A 225 13.36 6.65 15.14
N SER A 226 12.09 6.33 15.35
CA SER A 226 11.35 6.79 16.54
C SER A 226 11.85 6.14 17.84
N ILE A 227 12.22 4.86 17.79
CA ILE A 227 12.81 4.14 18.93
C ILE A 227 14.14 4.77 19.29
N HIS A 228 15.02 4.99 18.30
CA HIS A 228 16.31 5.63 18.53
C HIS A 228 16.17 7.06 19.07
N ARG A 229 15.24 7.85 18.49
CA ARG A 229 14.92 9.20 18.97
C ARG A 229 14.49 9.19 20.43
N ASP A 230 13.61 8.26 20.81
CA ASP A 230 13.07 8.23 22.16
C ASP A 230 14.10 7.77 23.18
N LYS A 231 15.02 6.86 22.81
CA LYS A 231 16.21 6.52 23.61
C LYS A 231 17.12 7.73 23.82
N LEU A 232 17.45 8.48 22.77
CA LEU A 232 18.27 9.69 22.87
C LEU A 232 17.59 10.81 23.66
N ALA A 233 16.28 10.92 23.56
CA ALA A 233 15.52 11.92 24.28
C ALA A 233 15.51 11.64 25.79
N GLY A 234 15.42 10.36 26.15
CA GLY A 234 15.27 9.90 27.53
C GLY A 234 13.82 9.98 28.00
N GLU A 235 13.53 9.29 29.10
CA GLU A 235 12.21 9.27 29.71
C GLU A 235 11.80 10.67 30.21
N GLY A 236 10.56 11.07 29.97
CA GLY A 236 10.07 12.42 30.35
C GLY A 236 10.56 13.58 29.48
N ALA A 237 11.29 13.33 28.38
CA ALA A 237 11.76 14.41 27.50
C ALA A 237 10.62 15.25 26.91
N ASN A 238 10.74 16.57 27.06
CA ASN A 238 9.76 17.51 26.53
C ASN A 238 9.78 17.56 24.99
N ARG A 239 8.73 18.17 24.42
CA ARG A 239 8.52 18.26 22.96
C ARG A 239 9.66 18.96 22.23
N GLN A 240 10.31 19.94 22.87
CA GLN A 240 11.40 20.72 22.28
C GLN A 240 12.68 19.89 22.15
N LYS A 241 13.06 19.15 23.19
CA LYS A 241 14.22 18.24 23.18
C LYS A 241 14.05 17.15 22.11
N ARG A 242 12.87 16.53 22.04
CA ARG A 242 12.54 15.55 20.98
C ARG A 242 12.64 16.15 19.58
N GLY A 243 12.25 17.42 19.42
CA GLY A 243 12.36 18.16 18.16
C GLY A 243 13.81 18.40 17.73
N GLN A 244 14.69 18.79 18.66
CA GLN A 244 16.13 18.99 18.40
C GLN A 244 16.79 17.68 17.97
N ILE A 245 16.52 16.58 18.69
CA ILE A 245 17.04 15.25 18.36
C ILE A 245 16.55 14.79 16.99
N THR A 246 15.28 15.00 16.68
CA THR A 246 14.71 14.65 15.37
C THR A 246 15.43 15.39 14.23
N ARG A 247 15.80 16.66 14.40
CA ARG A 247 16.52 17.44 13.37
C ARG A 247 17.93 16.90 13.16
N ARG A 248 18.68 16.68 14.25
CA ARG A 248 20.02 16.08 14.20
C ARG A 248 20.01 14.71 13.52
N MET A 249 19.08 13.83 13.89
CA MET A 249 19.01 12.49 13.28
C MET A 249 18.63 12.52 11.79
N LYS A 250 17.90 13.54 11.33
CA LYS A 250 17.64 13.73 9.90
C LYS A 250 18.90 14.11 9.13
N GLU A 251 19.77 14.91 9.72
CA GLU A 251 21.07 15.26 9.14
C GLU A 251 21.96 14.01 9.05
N GLU A 252 22.00 13.18 10.09
CA GLU A 252 22.71 11.90 10.09
C GLU A 252 22.23 10.97 8.96
N LEU A 253 20.92 10.89 8.73
CA LEU A 253 20.34 10.13 7.61
C LEU A 253 20.74 10.67 6.24
N LEU A 254 20.64 11.98 6.03
CA LEU A 254 21.02 12.60 4.75
C LEU A 254 22.51 12.42 4.46
N GLN A 255 23.36 12.58 5.48
CA GLN A 255 24.79 12.36 5.38
C GLN A 255 25.12 10.90 5.01
N ALA A 256 24.45 9.93 5.63
CA ALA A 256 24.62 8.51 5.31
C ALA A 256 24.19 8.17 3.87
N LEU A 257 23.18 8.88 3.37
CA LEU A 257 22.66 8.71 2.01
C LEU A 257 23.46 9.48 0.95
N GLY A 258 24.54 10.16 1.33
CA GLY A 258 25.39 10.90 0.40
C GLY A 258 24.70 12.13 -0.22
N GLU A 259 23.58 12.57 0.35
CA GLU A 259 22.96 13.85 0.02
C GLU A 259 23.67 14.92 0.87
N PRO A 260 24.46 15.83 0.28
CA PRO A 260 25.08 16.89 1.04
C PRO A 260 23.97 17.70 1.71
N GLY A 261 23.94 17.70 3.05
CA GLY A 261 22.94 18.42 3.81
C GLY A 261 22.84 19.85 3.30
N ALA A 262 21.61 20.31 3.05
CA ALA A 262 21.30 21.66 2.57
C ALA A 262 21.64 22.74 3.62
N HIS A 263 22.93 22.90 3.90
CA HIS A 263 23.52 23.96 4.71
C HIS A 263 24.58 24.66 3.85
N GLY A 264 24.14 25.73 3.20
CA GLY A 264 24.97 26.63 2.41
C GLY A 264 24.18 27.85 1.98
N ARG A 265 23.92 28.75 2.93
CA ARG A 265 24.05 30.19 2.68
C ARG A 265 25.46 30.57 3.08
#